data_AF-A0A957HWA6-F1
#
_entry.id   AF-A0A957HWA6-F1
#
_cell.length_a   1.000
_cell.length_b   1.000
_cell.length_c   1.000
_cell.angle_alpha   90.00
_cell.angle_beta   90.00
_cell.angle_gamma   90.00
#
_symmetry.space_group_name_H-M   'P 1'
#
loop_
_entity.id
_entity.type
_entity.pdbx_description
1 polymer ?
#
loop_
_entity_poly.entity_id
_entity_poly.type
_entity_poly.pdbx_seq_one_letter_code
_entity_poly.pdbx_strand_id
1 'polypeptide(L)' 'MPQNWFGFTVPEVTRTLNVDLNDGLTEAEVAERRIKYGPNELQERSGVSPLRLLWAQFTNT' A
#
# COMPACT_ATOMS: atom_id res chain seq x y z
N MET A 1 -9.15 -7.38 -11.74
CA MET A 1 -8.58 -6.23 -12.46
C MET A 1 -8.69 -5.01 -11.55
N PRO A 2 -7.67 -4.15 -11.41
CA PRO A 2 -7.90 -2.87 -10.75
C PRO A 2 -8.98 -2.14 -11.54
N GLN A 3 -9.98 -1.62 -10.84
CA GLN A 3 -11.01 -0.79 -11.44
C GLN A 3 -10.32 0.44 -12.05
N ASN A 4 -10.66 0.82 -13.29
CA ASN A 4 -10.11 2.01 -13.96
C ASN A 4 -10.66 3.28 -13.29
N TRP A 5 -10.20 3.56 -12.06
CA TRP A 5 -10.65 4.68 -11.23
C TRP A 5 -10.44 6.03 -11.92
N PHE A 6 -9.42 6.14 -12.78
CA PHE A 6 -9.10 7.35 -13.54
C PHE A 6 -10.19 7.73 -14.57
N GLY A 7 -11.13 6.83 -14.87
CA GLY A 7 -12.30 7.12 -15.71
C GLY A 7 -13.51 7.62 -14.93
N PHE A 8 -13.45 7.67 -13.60
CA PHE A 8 -14.56 8.10 -12.75
C PHE A 8 -14.61 9.62 -12.64
N THR A 9 -15.82 10.16 -12.57
CA THR A 9 -16.09 11.53 -12.16
C THR A 9 -15.78 11.73 -10.68
N VAL A 10 -15.61 12.98 -10.25
CA VAL A 10 -15.35 13.32 -8.83
C VAL A 10 -16.41 12.75 -7.87
N PRO A 11 -17.73 12.85 -8.15
CA PRO A 11 -18.76 12.24 -7.30
C PRO A 11 -18.68 10.70 -7.23
N GLU A 12 -18.27 10.04 -8.30
CA GLU A 12 -18.12 8.59 -8.32
C GLU A 12 -16.91 8.13 -7.50
N VAL A 13 -15.79 8.84 -7.60
CA VAL A 13 -14.58 8.57 -6.79
C VAL A 13 -14.88 8.76 -5.31
N THR A 14 -15.50 9.89 -4.94
CA THR A 14 -15.80 10.21 -3.53
C THR A 14 -16.78 9.23 -2.90
N ARG A 15 -17.81 8.81 -3.65
CA ARG A 15 -18.70 7.72 -3.22
C ARG A 15 -17.95 6.40 -3.06
N THR A 16 -17.06 6.06 -4.00
CA THR A 16 -16.30 4.81 -3.95
C THR A 16 -15.30 4.77 -2.79
N LEU A 17 -14.69 5.91 -2.47
CA LEU A 17 -13.75 6.06 -1.37
C LEU A 17 -14.43 6.33 -0.02
N ASN A 18 -15.75 6.56 -0.02
CA ASN A 18 -16.55 6.97 1.14
C ASN A 18 -15.86 8.13 1.88
N VAL A 19 -15.71 9.25 1.19
CA VAL A 19 -15.04 10.47 1.68
C VAL A 19 -15.96 11.66 1.45
N ASP A 20 -16.11 12.50 2.47
CA ASP A 20 -16.71 13.83 2.30
C ASP A 20 -15.66 14.80 1.74
N LEU A 21 -16.04 15.62 0.76
CA LEU A 21 -15.11 16.55 0.10
C LEU A 21 -14.83 17.82 0.91
N ASN A 22 -15.74 18.22 1.79
CA ASN A 22 -15.59 19.41 2.61
C ASN A 22 -14.86 19.08 3.91
N ASP A 23 -15.24 17.97 4.55
CA ASP A 23 -14.78 17.60 5.88
C ASP A 23 -13.67 16.53 5.86
N GLY A 24 -13.52 15.82 4.74
CA GLY A 24 -12.51 14.78 4.60
C GLY A 24 -12.86 13.49 5.34
N LEU A 25 -11.87 12.92 6.02
CA LEU A 25 -12.01 11.70 6.82
C LEU A 25 -11.91 12.03 8.30
N THR A 26 -12.71 11.33 9.08
CA THR A 26 -12.58 11.33 10.54
C THR A 26 -11.35 10.55 10.98
N GLU A 27 -10.84 10.85 12.17
CA GLU A 27 -9.72 10.12 12.78
C GLU A 27 -10.01 8.62 12.92
N ALA A 28 -11.26 8.25 13.19
CA ALA A 28 -11.68 6.86 13.27
C ALA A 28 -11.52 6.14 11.91
N GLU A 29 -11.97 6.78 10.82
CA GLU A 29 -11.82 6.24 9.47
C GLU A 29 -10.35 6.15 9.02
N VAL A 30 -9.53 7.12 9.42
CA VAL A 30 -8.08 7.08 9.17
C VAL A 30 -7.45 5.88 9.90
N ALA A 31 -7.80 5.66 11.16
CA ALA A 31 -7.28 4.53 11.95
C ALA A 31 -7.70 3.18 11.35
N GLU A 32 -8.98 3.02 10.99
CA GLU A 32 -9.49 1.82 10.32
C GLU A 32 -8.77 1.54 9.00
N ARG A 33 -8.57 2.58 8.17
CA ARG A 33 -7.86 2.45 6.89
C ARG A 33 -6.39 2.12 7.08
N ARG A 34 -5.73 2.68 8.09
CA ARG A 34 -4.33 2.38 8.40
C ARG A 34 -4.15 0.91 8.81
N ILE A 35 -5.11 0.34 9.55
CA ILE A 35 -5.13 -1.09 9.87
C ILE A 35 -5.36 -1.93 8.60
N LYS A 36 -6.30 -1.51 7.75
CA LYS A 36 -6.68 -2.25 6.54
C LYS A 36 -5.60 -2.28 5.46
N TYR A 37 -4.97 -1.13 5.19
CA TYR A 37 -4.05 -0.96 4.06
C TYR A 37 -2.57 -0.94 4.49
N GLY A 38 -2.30 -0.70 5.77
CA GLY A 38 -0.96 -0.50 6.29
C GLY A 38 -0.46 0.94 6.09
N PRO A 39 0.81 1.20 6.43
CA PRO A 39 1.44 2.50 6.21
C PRO A 39 1.58 2.80 4.71
N ASN A 40 1.50 4.08 4.35
CA ASN A 40 1.73 4.56 2.99
C ASN A 40 3.24 4.67 2.72
N GLU A 41 3.93 3.55 2.77
CA GLU A 41 5.36 3.45 2.50
C GLU A 41 5.65 2.20 1.68
N LEU A 42 6.72 2.26 0.89
CA LEU A 42 7.18 1.09 0.17
C LEU A 42 7.79 0.12 1.17
N GLN A 43 7.42 -1.16 1.06
CA GLN A 43 8.06 -2.20 1.84
C GLN A 43 9.52 -2.31 1.43
N GLU A 44 10.43 -2.06 2.37
CA GLU A 44 11.85 -2.28 2.15
C GLU A 44 12.08 -3.78 1.99
N ARG A 45 12.71 -4.16 0.87
CA ARG A 45 13.22 -5.51 0.71
C ARG A 45 14.62 -5.54 1.26
N SER A 46 14.81 -6.14 2.43
CA SER A 46 16.15 -6.38 2.94
C SER A 46 16.96 -7.14 1.89
N GLY A 47 18.18 -6.67 1.63
CA GLY A 47 19.12 -7.35 0.75
C GLY A 47 19.43 -8.77 1.25
N VAL A 48 20.03 -9.58 0.38
CA VAL A 48 20.48 -10.91 0.78
C VAL A 48 21.54 -10.75 1.89
N SER A 49 21.36 -11.47 3.01
CA SER A 49 22.33 -11.47 4.11
C SER A 49 23.75 -11.75 3.60
N PRO A 50 24.79 -11.02 4.05
CA PRO A 50 26.18 -11.27 3.64
C PRO A 50 26.64 -12.71 3.86
N LEU A 51 26.22 -13.35 4.96
CA LEU A 51 26.54 -14.74 5.25
C LEU A 51 25.87 -15.70 4.24
N ARG A 52 24.63 -15.39 3.85
CA ARG A 52 23.91 -16.16 2.83
C ARG A 52 24.54 -15.99 1.44
N LEU A 53 25.00 -14.79 1.11
CA LEU A 53 25.75 -14.53 -0.13
C LEU A 53 27.07 -15.31 -0.17
N LEU A 54 27.81 -15.35 0.95
CA LEU A 54 29.06 -16.11 1.06
C LEU A 54 28.82 -17.61 0.87
N TRP A 55 27.83 -18.17 1.57
CA TRP A 55 27.50 -19.59 1.46
C TRP A 55 27.10 -19.99 0.03
N ALA A 56 26.30 -19.16 -0.65
CA ALA A 56 25.88 -19.39 -2.03
C ALA A 56 27.04 -19.50 -3.02
N GLN A 57 28.22 -18.93 -2.74
CA GLN A 57 29.42 -19.10 -3.58
C GLN A 57 29.93 -20.54 -3.63
N PHE A 58 29.66 -21.34 -2.59
CA PHE A 58 30.16 -22.71 -2.46
C PHE A 58 29.10 -23.78 -2.76
N THR A 59 27.83 -23.39 -2.92
CA THR A 59 26.71 -24.34 -3.09
C THR A 59 25.92 -24.14 -4.38
N ASN A 60 26.28 -23.19 -5.24
CA ASN A 60 25.71 -23.09 -6.58
C ASN A 60 26.34 -24.18 -7.48
N THR A 61 25.58 -25.24 -7.77
CA THR A 61 25.86 -26.20 -8.86
C THR A 61 25.18 -25.78 -10.14
#